data_AF-A0A401FP19-F1
#
_entry.id   AF-A0A401FP19-F1
#
_cell.length_a   1.000
_cell.length_b   1.000
_cell.length_c   1.000
_cell.angle_alpha   90.00
_cell.angle_beta   90.00
_cell.angle_gamma   90.00
#
_symmetry.space_group_name_H-M   'P 1'
#
loop_
_entity.id
_entity.type
_entity.pdbx_description
1 polymer ?
#
loop_
_entity_poly.entity_id
_entity_poly.type
_entity_poly.pdbx_seq_one_letter_code
_entity_poly.pdbx_strand_id
1 'polypeptide(L)' 'MTKLYFVRHGKTEWNLESRYQGSGGDSPLLTQSYEEMEELAKHFYDVDFAHILPVQLSELE' A
#
# COMPACT_ATOMS: atom_id res chain seq x y z
N MET A 1 16.12 15.82 13.29
CA MET A 1 16.44 15.20 11.98
C MET A 1 15.22 14.41 11.55
N THR A 2 14.72 14.61 10.33
CA THR A 2 13.49 13.95 9.87
C THR A 2 13.81 12.62 9.21
N LYS A 3 13.07 11.56 9.57
CA LYS A 3 13.16 10.23 8.95
C LYS A 3 11.93 10.00 8.09
N LEU A 4 12.14 9.60 6.84
CA LEU A 4 11.08 9.35 5.87
C LEU A 4 11.02 7.86 5.54
N TYR A 5 9.81 7.33 5.49
CA TYR A 5 9.53 5.95 5.12
C TYR A 5 8.65 5.95 3.87
N PHE A 6 9.09 5.24 2.83
CA PHE A 6 8.32 5.06 1.61
C PHE A 6 7.74 3.65 1.61
N VAL A 7 6.42 3.55 1.65
CA VAL A 7 5.69 2.29 1.68
C VAL A 7 4.85 2.17 0.40
N ARG A 8 4.99 1.04 -0.30
CA ARG A 8 4.13 0.71 -1.44
C ARG A 8 2.86 0.02 -0.94
N HIS A 9 1.73 0.21 -1.65
CA HIS A 9 0.50 -0.54 -1.40
C HIS A 9 0.71 -2.06 -1.56
N GLY A 10 -0.22 -2.85 -1.00
CA GLY A 10 -0.22 -4.30 -1.14
C GLY A 10 -0.42 -4.77 -2.58
N LYS A 11 -0.01 -6.00 -2.89
CA LYS A 11 -0.16 -6.57 -4.23
C LYS A 11 -1.63 -6.73 -4.60
N THR A 12 -1.91 -6.57 -5.88
CA THR A 12 -3.24 -6.69 -6.47
C THR A 12 -3.29 -7.77 -7.53
N GLU A 13 -4.49 -8.13 -7.99
CA GLU A 13 -4.68 -9.07 -9.11
C GLU A 13 -3.93 -8.63 -10.38
N TRP A 14 -3.93 -7.35 -10.71
CA TRP A 14 -3.21 -6.84 -11.88
C TRP A 14 -1.70 -6.94 -11.76
N ASN A 15 -1.15 -7.01 -10.55
CA ASN A 15 0.29 -7.30 -10.38
C ASN A 15 0.62 -8.74 -10.84
N LEU A 16 -0.28 -9.71 -10.60
CA LEU A 16 -0.11 -11.08 -11.11
C LEU A 16 -0.23 -11.12 -12.63
N GLU A 17 -1.15 -10.35 -13.19
CA GLU A 17 -1.33 -10.20 -14.65
C GLU A 17 -0.24 -9.37 -15.32
N SER A 18 0.70 -8.80 -14.55
CA SER A 18 1.72 -7.85 -15.05
C SER A 18 1.14 -6.68 -15.83
N ARG A 19 -0.04 -6.20 -15.44
CA ARG A 19 -0.73 -5.06 -16.04
C ARG A 19 -0.34 -3.74 -15.39
N TYR A 20 -0.37 -2.67 -16.18
CA TYR A 20 -0.18 -1.32 -15.66
C TYR A 20 -1.41 -0.90 -14.84
N GLN A 21 -1.17 -0.63 -13.55
CA GLN A 21 -2.18 -0.12 -12.62
C GLN A 21 -1.91 1.38 -12.36
N GLY A 22 -2.33 2.22 -13.30
CA GLY A 22 -2.24 3.68 -13.21
C GLY A 22 -3.43 4.30 -12.48
N SER A 23 -3.71 5.60 -12.72
CA SER A 23 -4.72 6.38 -11.99
C SER A 23 -6.18 5.87 -12.09
N GLY A 24 -6.51 5.02 -13.06
CA GLY A 24 -7.83 4.39 -13.19
C GLY A 24 -7.79 2.86 -13.04
N GLY A 25 -6.68 2.31 -12.56
CA GLY A 25 -6.52 0.89 -12.34
C GLY A 25 -6.90 0.53 -10.90
N ASP A 26 -8.06 -0.08 -10.73
CA ASP A 26 -8.58 -0.48 -9.42
C ASP A 26 -8.89 -1.98 -9.39
N SER A 27 -7.82 -2.79 -9.35
CA SER A 27 -7.97 -4.24 -9.16
C SER A 27 -7.84 -4.59 -7.68
N PRO A 28 -8.61 -5.56 -7.17
CA PRO A 28 -8.58 -5.96 -5.77
C PRO A 28 -7.18 -6.32 -5.26
N LEU A 29 -6.95 -6.10 -3.97
CA LEU A 29 -5.81 -6.65 -3.25
C LEU A 29 -5.86 -8.18 -3.25
N LEU A 30 -4.70 -8.81 -3.32
CA LEU A 30 -4.58 -10.25 -3.10
C LEU A 30 -4.83 -10.57 -1.61
N THR A 31 -5.40 -11.73 -1.31
CA THR A 31 -5.57 -12.19 0.08
C THR A 31 -4.26 -12.19 0.86
N GLN A 32 -3.16 -12.61 0.23
CA GLN A 32 -1.81 -12.58 0.83
C GLN A 32 -1.39 -11.18 1.27
N SER A 33 -1.85 -10.13 0.59
CA SER A 33 -1.42 -8.77 0.91
C SER A 33 -1.94 -8.27 2.25
N TYR A 34 -3.02 -8.84 2.78
CA TYR A 34 -3.45 -8.52 4.14
C TYR A 34 -2.46 -9.07 5.19
N GLU A 35 -1.92 -10.27 4.98
CA GLU A 35 -0.89 -10.86 5.86
C GLU A 35 0.41 -10.03 5.78
N GLU A 36 0.84 -9.65 4.58
CA GLU A 36 2.01 -8.79 4.37
C GLU A 36 1.85 -7.40 5.05
N MET A 37 0.63 -6.85 5.05
CA MET A 37 0.33 -5.59 5.76
C MET A 37 0.38 -5.75 7.28
N GLU A 38 -0.08 -6.89 7.82
CA GLU A 38 0.07 -7.19 9.25
C GLU A 38 1.54 -7.31 9.67
N GLU A 39 2.38 -7.95 8.85
CA GLU A 39 3.82 -8.03 9.09
C GLU A 39 4.48 -6.64 9.06
N LEU A 40 4.08 -5.80 8.10
CA LEU A 40 4.55 -4.42 8.02
C LEU A 40 4.13 -3.59 9.26
N ALA A 41 2.89 -3.78 9.72
CA ALA A 41 2.38 -3.13 10.93
C ALA A 41 3.20 -3.53 12.16
N LYS A 42 3.53 -4.83 12.31
CA LYS A 42 4.42 -5.32 13.38
C LYS A 42 5.81 -4.72 13.29
N HIS A 43 6.37 -4.58 12.08
CA HIS A 43 7.68 -3.96 11.88
C HIS A 43 7.73 -2.50 12.34
N PHE A 44 6.63 -1.77 12.15
CA PHE A 44 6.52 -0.36 12.53
C PHE A 44 5.89 -0.12 13.90
N TYR A 45 5.64 -1.17 14.68
CA TYR A 45 4.91 -1.08 15.95
C TYR A 45 5.51 -0.06 16.94
N ASP A 46 6.83 0.01 17.03
CA ASP A 46 7.55 0.93 17.93
C ASP A 46 7.96 2.26 17.27
N VAL A 47 7.48 2.54 16.05
CA VAL A 47 7.80 3.79 15.34
C VAL A 47 6.70 4.81 15.59
N ASP A 48 7.07 5.91 16.26
CA ASP A 48 6.20 7.06 16.44
C ASP A 48 6.19 7.94 15.18
N PHE A 49 5.09 7.89 14.43
CA PHE A 49 4.90 8.68 13.22
C PHE A 49 4.19 9.99 13.52
N ALA A 50 4.90 11.11 13.34
CA ALA A 50 4.28 12.44 13.43
C ALA A 50 3.25 12.69 12.31
N HIS A 51 3.48 12.13 11.11
CA HIS A 51 2.59 12.27 9.95
C HIS A 51 2.55 10.99 9.12
N ILE A 52 1.35 10.64 8.62
CA ILE A 52 1.12 9.58 7.64
C ILE A 52 0.38 10.21 6.46
N LEU A 53 0.91 10.05 5.25
CA LEU A 53 0.37 10.64 4.03
C LEU A 53 -0.02 9.52 3.06
N PRO A 54 -1.28 9.05 3.08
CA PRO A 54 -1.76 8.07 2.10
C PRO A 54 -1.99 8.73 0.74
N VAL A 55 -1.78 7.97 -0.33
CA VAL A 55 -2.23 8.37 -1.67
C VAL A 55 -3.70 7.94 -1.80
N GLN A 56 -4.59 8.92 -1.99
CA GLN A 56 -5.98 8.65 -2.35
C GLN A 56 -5.99 8.17 -3.81
N LEU A 57 -6.36 6.91 -4.04
CA LEU A 57 -6.85 6.49 -5.36
C LEU A 57 -8.27 7.06 -5.45
N SER A 58 -8.47 8.11 -6.24
CA SER A 58 -9.81 8.64 -6.49
C SER A 58 -10.65 7.55 -7.15
N GLU A 59 -11.76 7.18 -6.53
CA GLU A 59 -12.89 6.57 -7.24
C GLU A 59 -13.34 7.58 -8.30
N LEU A 60 -12.85 7.43 -9.52
CA LEU A 60 -13.43 8.07 -10.68
C LEU A 60 -14.49 7.09 -11.20
N GLU A 61 -15.75 7.39 -10.88
CA GLU A 61 -16.88 6.99 -11.73
C GLU A 61 -16.65 7.44 -13.18
#